data_AF-A0A3D5FQF8-F1
#
_entry.id   AF-A0A3D5FQF8-F1
#
_cell.length_a   1.000
_cell.length_b   1.000
_cell.length_c   1.000
_cell.angle_alpha   90.00
_cell.angle_beta   90.00
_cell.angle_gamma   90.00
#
_symmetry.space_group_name_H-M   'P 1'
#
loop_
_entity.id
_entity.type
_entity.pdbx_description
1 polymer ?
#
loop_
_entity_poly.entity_id
_entity_poly.type
_entity_poly.pdbx_seq_one_letter_code
_entity_poly.pdbx_strand_id
1 'polypeptide(L)' 'HYQRLLDYIVPDYVHVLMHGRIVRSGGKELALKLEEQGYDWIREEVAEQTVGA' A
#
# COMPACT_ATOMS: atom_id res chain seq x y z
N HIS A 1 -12.28 -3.64 0.55
CA HIS A 1 -13.69 -3.24 0.31
C HIS A 1 -14.32 -2.71 1.59
N TYR A 2 -14.34 -1.39 1.77
CA TYR A 2 -15.37 -0.64 2.50
C TYR A 2 -15.24 0.82 2.03
N GLN A 3 -16.19 1.25 1.19
CA GLN A 3 -16.08 2.45 0.36
C GLN A 3 -16.70 3.70 1.00
N ARG A 4 -17.12 3.65 2.28
CA ARG A 4 -17.87 4.75 2.94
C ARG A 4 -17.35 5.19 4.31
N LEU A 5 -16.24 4.62 4.80
CA LEU A 5 -15.65 5.02 6.10
C LEU A 5 -14.39 5.90 5.96
N LEU A 6 -13.85 6.05 4.74
CA LEU A 6 -12.53 6.65 4.49
C LEU A 6 -12.56 8.15 4.20
N ASP A 7 -13.73 8.79 4.05
CA ASP A 7 -13.78 10.25 3.93
C ASP A 7 -13.49 10.98 5.25
N TYR A 8 -13.47 10.28 6.39
CA TYR A 8 -13.36 10.90 7.73
C TYR A 8 -12.15 10.45 8.56
N ILE A 9 -11.45 9.40 8.15
CA ILE A 9 -10.27 8.90 8.87
C ILE A 9 -9.07 9.15 7.97
N VAL A 10 -8.35 10.25 8.24
CA VAL A 10 -7.05 10.51 7.62
C VAL A 10 -6.04 9.61 8.33
N PRO A 11 -5.53 8.54 7.68
CA PRO A 11 -4.52 7.71 8.32
C PRO A 11 -3.22 8.51 8.42
N ASP A 12 -2.66 8.59 9.64
CA ASP A 12 -1.31 9.11 9.85
C ASP A 12 -0.27 8.22 9.17
N TYR A 13 -0.50 6.90 9.23
CA TYR A 13 0.37 5.88 8.65
C TYR A 13 -0.43 4.80 7.95
N VAL A 14 0.05 4.44 6.76
CA VAL A 14 -0.45 3.38 5.89
C VAL A 14 0.69 2.42 5.65
N HIS A 15 0.49 1.16 6.02
CA HIS A 15 1.44 0.08 5.78
C HIS A 15 0.84 -0.92 4.81
N VAL A 16 1.59 -1.24 3.76
CA VAL A 16 1.22 -2.28 2.79
C VAL A 16 1.94 -3.56 3.19
N LEU A 17 1.14 -4.57 3.53
CA LEU A 17 1.61 -5.90 3.89
C LEU A 17 1.48 -6.84 2.68
N MET A 18 2.59 -7.45 2.27
CA MET A 18 2.60 -8.50 1.24
C MET A 18 3.57 -9.60 1.65
N HIS A 19 3.22 -10.87 1.37
CA HIS A 19 4.01 -12.05 1.75
C HIS A 19 4.43 -12.08 3.23
N GLY A 20 3.58 -11.58 4.13
CA GLY A 20 3.86 -11.53 5.57
C GLY A 20 4.90 -10.49 5.99
N ARG A 21 5.32 -9.58 5.10
CA ARG A 21 6.24 -8.48 5.40
C ARG A 21 5.61 -7.14 5.03
N ILE A 22 6.04 -6.08 5.70
CA ILE A 22 5.70 -4.72 5.30
C ILE A 22 6.60 -4.37 4.11
N VAL A 23 6.00 -4.21 2.94
CA VAL A 23 6.72 -3.90 1.70
C VAL A 23 6.76 -2.40 1.44
N ARG A 24 5.79 -1.65 1.99
CA ARG A 24 5.77 -0.19 1.87
C ARG A 24 5.09 0.46 3.05
N SER A 25 5.57 1.64 3.41
CA SER A 25 4.98 2.49 4.44
C SER A 25 4.89 3.91 3.91
N GLY A 26 3.81 4.61 4.22
CA GLY A 26 3.61 6.00 3.80
C GLY A 26 2.44 6.64 4.54
N GLY A 27 2.18 7.92 4.29
CA GLY A 27 1.00 8.60 4.81
C GLY A 27 -0.24 8.37 3.94
N LYS A 28 -1.25 9.23 4.11
CA LYS A 28 -2.48 9.25 3.30
C LYS A 28 -2.27 9.22 1.78
N GLU A 29 -1.16 9.78 1.30
CA GLU A 29 -0.81 9.79 -0.13
C GLU A 29 -0.63 8.38 -0.70
N LEU A 30 -0.13 7.45 0.12
CA LEU A 30 0.00 6.05 -0.28
C LEU A 30 -1.37 5.40 -0.47
N ALA A 31 -2.34 5.70 0.39
CA ALA A 31 -3.70 5.22 0.23
C ALA A 31 -4.36 5.79 -1.03
N LEU A 32 -4.20 7.10 -1.30
CA LEU A 32 -4.73 7.73 -2.51
C LEU A 32 -4.13 7.12 -3.77
N LYS A 33 -2.81 6.89 -3.79
CA LYS A 33 -2.13 6.26 -4.92
C LYS A 33 -2.57 4.81 -5.15
N LEU A 34 -2.83 4.07 -4.08
CA LEU A 34 -3.36 2.70 -4.14
C LEU A 34 -4.78 2.65 -4.70
N GLU A 35 -5.62 3.63 -4.36
CA GLU A 35 -6.97 3.75 -4.91
C GLU A 35 -6.94 4.11 -6.41
N GLU A 36 -6.03 5.01 -6.82
CA GLU A 36 -5.93 5.47 -8.21
C GLU A 36 -5.26 4.44 -9.14
N GLN A 37 -4.12 3.87 -8.73
CA GLN A 37 -3.25 3.03 -9.57
C GLN A 37 -3.36 1.54 -9.23
N GLY A 38 -4.09 1.18 -8.18
CA GLY A 38 -4.17 -0.20 -7.69
C GLY A 38 -2.87 -0.67 -7.01
N TYR A 39 -2.74 -2.00 -6.89
CA TYR A 39 -1.64 -2.66 -6.19
C TYR A 39 -0.53 -3.17 -7.13
N ASP A 40 -0.67 -3.00 -8.44
CA ASP A 40 0.20 -3.66 -9.43
C ASP A 40 1.65 -3.17 -9.35
N TRP A 41 1.85 -1.86 -9.21
CA TRP A 41 3.18 -1.27 -9.02
C TRP A 41 3.86 -1.72 -7.72
N ILE A 42 3.09 -2.04 -6.66
CA ILE A 42 3.67 -2.59 -5.44
C ILE A 42 4.12 -4.03 -5.67
N ARG A 43 3.38 -4.83 -6.45
CA ARG A 43 3.79 -6.21 -6.76
C ARG A 43 5.12 -6.26 -7.50
N GLU A 44 5.38 -5.31 -8.40
CA GLU A 44 6.67 -5.16 -9.06
C GLU A 44 7.78 -4.82 -8.06
N GLU A 45 7.56 -3.85 -7.16
CA GLU A 45 8.51 -3.53 -6.08
C GLU A 45 8.79 -4.76 -5.17
N VAL A 46 7.77 -5.55 -4.82
CA VAL A 46 7.94 -6.76 -4.01
C VAL A 46 8.74 -7.84 -4.74
N ALA A 47 8.49 -8.03 -6.04
CA ALA A 47 9.23 -8.99 -6.85
C ALA A 47 10.72 -8.66 -6.84
N GLU A 48 11.08 -7.39 -6.99
CA GLU A 48 12.48 -6.95 -6.97
C GLU A 48 13.13 -7.14 -5.59
N GLN A 49 12.39 -6.93 -4.49
CA GLN A 49 12.90 -7.17 -3.13
C GLN A 49 13.10 -8.65 -2.79
N THR A 50 12.36 -9.56 -3.44
CA THR A 50 12.44 -11.01 -3.15
C THR A 50 13.56 -11.70 -3.93
N VAL A 51 13.96 -11.15 -5.08
CA VAL A 51 15.03 -11.71 -5.94
C VAL A 51 16.44 -11.36 -5.46
N GLY A 52 16.57 -10.44 -4.50
CA GLY A 52 17.86 -10.00 -3.94
C GLY A 52 18.37 -10.77 -2.70
N ALA A 53 17.75 -11.89 -2.31
CA ALA A 53 18.08 -12.64 -1.09
C ALA A 53 18.71 -14.01 -1.36
#